data_AF-A0A6B8KH44-F1
#
_entry.id   AF-A0A6B8KH44-F1
#
_cell.length_a   1.000
_cell.length_b   1.000
_cell.length_c   1.000
_cell.angle_alpha   90.00
_cell.angle_beta   90.00
_cell.angle_gamma   90.00
#
_symmetry.space_group_name_H-M   'P 1'
#
loop_
_entity.id
_entity.type
_entity.pdbx_description
1 polymer ?
#
loop_
_entity_poly.entity_id
_entity_poly.type
_entity_poly.pdbx_seq_one_letter_code
_entity_poly.pdbx_strand_id
1 'polypeptide(L)'
;MKPAILNFLARLDGRLSIALDPQERIRLIDDERHRVDRAERALSEWSARESNCPAPTRFSAFDLAILHGELTLRMERACEDETAFVPSFSGKPEGATD
;
A
#
# COMPACT_ATOMS: atom_id res chain seq x y z
N MET A 1 -16.30 -0.83 -10.09
CA MET A 1 -15.20 -1.60 -9.48
C MET A 1 -15.74 -2.93 -8.98
N LYS A 2 -15.08 -4.08 -9.21
CA LYS A 2 -15.61 -5.40 -8.85
C LYS A 2 -15.74 -5.57 -7.31
N PRO A 3 -16.74 -6.33 -6.80
CA PRO A 3 -16.90 -6.57 -5.36
C PRO A 3 -15.66 -7.15 -4.68
N ALA A 4 -14.89 -7.99 -5.39
CA ALA A 4 -13.65 -8.57 -4.86
C ALA A 4 -12.55 -7.53 -4.56
N ILE A 5 -12.45 -6.47 -5.38
CA ILE A 5 -11.50 -5.36 -5.17
C ILE A 5 -11.96 -4.55 -3.95
N LEU A 6 -13.24 -4.17 -3.92
CA LEU A 6 -13.80 -3.40 -2.81
C LEU A 6 -13.64 -4.12 -1.46
N ASN A 7 -13.92 -5.43 -1.43
CA ASN A 7 -13.72 -6.24 -0.24
C ASN A 7 -12.24 -6.36 0.16
N PHE A 8 -11.32 -6.39 -0.81
CA PHE A 8 -9.89 -6.38 -0.51
C PHE A 8 -9.48 -5.05 0.14
N LEU A 9 -9.85 -3.93 -0.49
CA LEU A 9 -9.52 -2.59 0.00
C LEU A 9 -10.12 -2.34 1.39
N ALA A 10 -11.39 -2.69 1.61
CA ALA A 10 -12.03 -2.54 2.91
C ALA A 10 -11.33 -3.36 4.02
N ARG A 11 -10.86 -4.57 3.70
CA ARG A 11 -10.08 -5.39 4.64
C ARG A 11 -8.71 -4.78 4.93
N LEU A 12 -8.07 -4.18 3.93
CA LEU A 12 -6.80 -3.49 4.12
C LEU A 12 -6.99 -2.23 4.96
N ASP A 13 -7.99 -1.41 4.64
CA ASP A 13 -8.31 -0.20 5.40
C ASP A 13 -8.63 -0.54 6.87
N GLY A 14 -9.34 -1.65 7.12
CA GLY A 14 -9.54 -2.18 8.47
C GLY A 14 -8.23 -2.51 9.20
N ARG A 15 -7.25 -3.13 8.53
CA ARG A 15 -5.93 -3.41 9.12
C ARG A 15 -5.13 -2.13 9.37
N LEU A 16 -5.14 -1.19 8.42
CA LEU A 16 -4.44 0.09 8.54
C LEU A 16 -5.01 0.96 9.66
N SER A 17 -6.33 0.88 9.91
CA SER A 17 -6.97 1.61 11.01
C SER A 17 -6.51 1.17 12.40
N ILE A 18 -6.01 -0.06 12.53
CA ILE A 18 -5.53 -0.64 13.79
C ILE A 18 -4.05 -0.30 14.01
N ALA A 19 -3.26 -0.21 12.94
CA ALA A 19 -1.86 0.21 13.02
C ALA A 19 -1.79 1.70 13.39
N LEU A 20 -1.37 2.03 14.61
CA LEU A 20 -1.27 3.42 15.08
C LEU A 20 0.08 4.05 14.69
N ASP A 21 1.10 3.23 14.49
CA ASP A 21 2.44 3.64 14.09
C ASP A 21 2.52 3.85 12.56
N PRO A 22 3.00 5.00 12.07
CA PRO A 22 3.21 5.23 10.65
C PRO A 22 4.12 4.20 9.99
N GLN A 23 5.18 3.73 10.67
CA GLN A 23 6.08 2.74 10.08
C GLN A 23 5.42 1.36 9.94
N GLU A 24 4.61 0.96 10.92
CA GLU A 24 3.76 -0.22 10.81
C GLU A 24 2.78 -0.13 9.63
N ARG A 25 2.14 1.03 9.41
CA ARG A 25 1.26 1.26 8.25
C ARG A 25 2.02 1.13 6.93
N ILE A 26 3.17 1.79 6.81
CA ILE A 26 4.04 1.73 5.62
C ILE A 26 4.41 0.27 5.33
N ARG A 27 4.87 -0.47 6.33
CA ARG A 27 5.23 -1.89 6.18
C ARG A 27 4.05 -2.75 5.71
N LEU A 28 2.85 -2.54 6.28
CA LEU A 28 1.65 -3.26 5.87
C LEU A 28 1.27 -2.98 4.41
N ILE A 29 1.39 -1.73 3.96
CA ILE A 29 1.11 -1.35 2.57
C ILE A 29 2.14 -1.98 1.64
N ASP A 30 3.43 -1.93 1.99
CA ASP A 30 4.50 -2.51 1.17
C ASP A 30 4.37 -4.03 1.04
N ASP A 31 4.03 -4.71 2.13
CA ASP A 31 3.78 -6.15 2.13
C ASP A 31 2.62 -6.53 1.19
N GLU A 32 1.51 -5.77 1.19
CA GLU A 32 0.41 -6.02 0.26
C GLU A 32 0.77 -5.67 -1.19
N ARG A 33 1.55 -4.61 -1.41
CA ARG A 33 2.05 -4.25 -2.74
C ARG A 33 2.91 -5.35 -3.33
N HIS A 34 3.87 -5.87 -2.57
CA HIS A 34 4.67 -7.03 -2.98
C HIS A 34 3.83 -8.28 -3.24
N ARG A 35 2.70 -8.47 -2.55
CA ARG A 35 1.78 -9.59 -2.83
C ARG A 35 1.05 -9.40 -4.16
N VAL A 36 0.61 -8.19 -4.47
CA VAL A 36 -0.01 -7.84 -5.76
C VAL A 36 1.00 -8.04 -6.90
N ASP A 37 2.23 -7.56 -6.76
CA ASP A 37 3.29 -7.74 -7.77
C ASP A 37 3.55 -9.22 -8.10
N ARG A 38 3.60 -10.08 -7.06
CA ARG A 38 3.77 -11.51 -7.26
C ARG A 38 2.58 -12.13 -7.99
N ALA A 39 1.36 -11.68 -7.70
CA ALA A 39 0.17 -12.16 -8.39
C ALA A 39 0.14 -11.72 -9.86
N GLU A 40 0.59 -10.49 -10.16
CA GLU A 40 0.71 -9.99 -11.54
C GLU A 40 1.75 -10.77 -12.35
N ARG A 41 2.92 -11.05 -11.76
CA ARG A 41 3.96 -11.88 -12.39
C ARG A 41 3.46 -13.30 -12.64
N ALA A 42 2.84 -13.92 -11.63
CA ALA A 42 2.27 -15.25 -11.78
C ALA A 42 1.20 -15.31 -12.88
N LEU A 43 0.33 -14.29 -12.97
CA LEU A 43 -0.68 -14.21 -14.02
C LEU A 43 -0.05 -14.03 -15.41
N SER A 44 0.98 -13.19 -15.52
CA SER A 44 1.72 -12.96 -16.77
C SER A 44 2.43 -14.23 -17.24
N GLU A 45 3.16 -14.91 -16.35
CA GLU A 45 3.82 -16.19 -16.63
C GLU A 45 2.81 -17.27 -17.01
N TRP A 46 1.66 -17.31 -16.33
CA TRP A 46 0.59 -18.24 -16.65
C TRP A 46 0.01 -17.98 -18.05
N SER A 47 -0.28 -16.72 -18.37
CA SER A 47 -0.82 -16.33 -19.69
C SER A 47 0.13 -16.66 -20.85
N ALA A 48 1.42 -16.69 -20.59
CA ALA A 48 2.44 -17.08 -21.58
C ALA A 48 2.56 -18.61 -21.75
N ARG A 49 2.14 -19.41 -20.76
CA ARG A 49 2.33 -20.87 -20.73
C ARG A 49 1.09 -21.66 -21.13
N GLU A 50 -0.11 -21.17 -20.85
CA GLU A 50 -1.33 -21.97 -21.03
C GLU A 50 -2.50 -21.17 -21.60
N SER A 51 -3.20 -21.75 -22.59
CA SER A 51 -4.40 -21.14 -23.18
C SER A 51 -5.73 -21.69 -22.63
N ASN A 52 -5.73 -22.78 -21.84
CA ASN A 52 -6.96 -23.56 -21.58
C ASN A 52 -7.28 -23.85 -20.09
N CYS A 53 -6.48 -23.37 -19.13
CA CYS A 53 -6.79 -23.52 -17.70
C CYS A 53 -7.40 -22.23 -17.12
N PRO A 54 -8.06 -22.29 -15.94
CA PRO A 54 -8.42 -21.08 -15.22
C PRO A 54 -7.17 -20.44 -14.60
N ALA A 55 -7.10 -19.09 -14.64
CA ALA A 55 -6.00 -18.35 -14.06
C ALA A 55 -5.81 -18.65 -12.55
N PRO A 56 -4.58 -18.64 -12.03
CA PRO A 56 -4.27 -18.97 -10.63
C PRO A 56 -4.69 -17.88 -9.63
N THR A 57 -5.50 -16.91 -10.05
CA THR A 57 -6.00 -15.80 -9.24
C THR A 57 -7.42 -15.46 -9.67
N ARG A 58 -8.24 -15.05 -8.69
CA ARG A 58 -9.59 -14.52 -8.94
C ARG A 58 -9.60 -13.09 -9.48
N PHE A 59 -8.45 -12.41 -9.46
CA PHE A 59 -8.27 -11.06 -9.97
C PHE A 59 -7.75 -11.11 -11.40
N SER A 60 -8.38 -10.37 -12.30
CA SER A 60 -7.84 -10.14 -13.63
C SER A 60 -6.63 -9.19 -13.58
N ALA A 61 -5.84 -9.12 -14.65
CA ALA A 61 -4.72 -8.18 -14.75
C ALA A 61 -5.15 -6.72 -14.51
N PHE A 62 -6.32 -6.33 -15.01
CA PHE A 62 -6.88 -5.00 -14.77
C PHE A 62 -7.25 -4.77 -13.30
N ASP A 63 -7.77 -5.79 -12.62
CA ASP A 63 -8.08 -5.69 -11.19
C ASP A 63 -6.81 -5.51 -10.35
N LEU A 64 -5.72 -6.21 -10.72
CA LEU A 64 -4.43 -6.09 -10.05
C LEU A 64 -3.79 -4.72 -10.28
N ALA A 65 -3.88 -4.17 -11.48
CA ALA A 65 -3.38 -2.82 -11.78
C ALA A 65 -4.11 -1.74 -10.95
N ILE A 66 -5.43 -1.88 -10.76
CA ILE A 66 -6.19 -1.00 -9.85
C ILE A 66 -5.66 -1.11 -8.42
N LEU A 67 -5.49 -2.34 -7.93
CA LEU A 67 -4.99 -2.58 -6.58
C LEU A 67 -3.58 -2.02 -6.38
N HIS A 68 -2.69 -2.19 -7.34
CA HIS A 68 -1.35 -1.63 -7.29
C HIS A 68 -1.39 -0.10 -7.22
N GLY A 69 -2.20 0.57 -8.05
CA GLY A 69 -2.38 2.03 -8.01
C GLY A 69 -2.89 2.52 -6.65
N GLU A 70 -3.91 1.86 -6.09
CA GLU A 70 -4.47 2.18 -4.78
C GLU A 70 -3.48 1.99 -3.62
N LEU A 71 -2.57 1.01 -3.73
CA LEU A 71 -1.51 0.77 -2.76
C LEU A 71 -0.41 1.83 -2.85
N THR A 72 0.00 2.22 -4.06
CA THR A 72 0.98 3.29 -4.28
C THR A 72 0.51 4.61 -3.69
N LEU A 73 -0.74 5.02 -3.96
CA LEU A 73 -1.30 6.25 -3.40
C LEU A 73 -1.38 6.24 -1.87
N ARG A 74 -1.67 5.07 -1.26
CA ARG A 74 -1.66 4.93 0.20
C ARG A 74 -0.24 4.99 0.77
N MET A 75 0.73 4.43 0.05
CA MET A 75 2.14 4.49 0.44
C MET A 75 2.63 5.95 0.47
N GLU A 76 2.35 6.71 -0.59
CA GLU A 76 2.71 8.13 -0.68
C GLU A 76 2.16 8.92 0.51
N ARG A 77 0.87 8.74 0.83
CA ARG A 77 0.23 9.39 1.99
C ARG A 77 0.84 8.95 3.33
N ALA A 78 1.11 7.67 3.50
CA ALA A 78 1.69 7.16 4.75
C ALA A 78 3.11 7.70 4.97
N CYS A 79 3.91 7.87 3.91
CA CYS A 79 5.21 8.51 3.96
C CYS A 79 5.11 10.02 4.26
N GLU A 80 4.13 10.72 3.67
CA GLU A 80 3.86 12.14 4.00
C GLU A 80 3.54 12.31 5.49
N ASP A 81 2.68 11.47 6.05
CA ASP A 81 2.32 11.48 7.47
C ASP A 81 3.54 11.25 8.39
N GLU A 82 4.47 10.35 8.01
CA GLU A 82 5.72 10.13 8.74
C GLU A 82 6.62 11.38 8.72
N THR A 83 6.75 12.03 7.57
CA THR A 83 7.57 13.26 7.45
C THR A 83 6.96 14.46 8.18
N ALA A 84 5.63 14.52 8.31
CA ALA A 84 4.93 15.53 9.08
C ALA A 84 5.08 15.34 10.60
N PHE A 85 5.38 14.12 11.06
CA PHE A 85 5.56 13.78 12.47
C PHE A 85 6.94 14.17 13.04
N VAL A 86 7.85 14.79 12.27
CA VAL A 86 9.09 15.32 12.84
C VAL A 86 8.74 16.45 13.83
N PRO A 87 8.94 16.27 15.16
CA PRO A 87 8.67 17.33 16.10
C PRO A 87 9.69 18.43 15.85
N SER A 88 9.21 19.62 15.54
CA SER A 88 10.02 20.82 15.36
C SER A 88 10.67 21.19 16.71
N PHE A 89 11.78 20.52 17.04
CA PHE A 89 12.69 20.93 18.10
C PHE A 89 13.72 21.87 17.47
N SER A 90 13.43 23.16 17.51
CA SER A 90 14.46 24.19 17.52
C SER A 90 14.08 25.21 18.56
N GLY A 91 14.76 25.10 19.70
CA GLY A 91 14.54 25.91 20.89
C GLY A 91 14.75 27.40 20.63
N LYS A 92 14.00 28.21 21.36
CA LYS A 92 14.30 29.63 21.55
C LYS A 92 15.73 29.77 22.08
N PRO A 93 16.61 30.58 21.48
CA PRO A 93 17.67 31.19 22.26
C PRO A 93 17.01 32.26 23.14
N GLU A 94 17.06 32.02 24.45
CA GLU A 94 16.80 33.01 25.49
C GLU A 94 17.61 34.27 25.23
N GLY A 95 17.00 35.42 25.53
CA GLY A 95 17.67 36.70 25.48
C GLY A 95 18.88 36.74 26.41
N ALA A 96 19.94 37.37 25.93
CA ALA A 96 20.96 37.97 26.77
C ALA A 96 21.05 39.45 26.38
N THR A 97 20.36 40.27 27.15
CA THR A 97 20.69 41.67 27.39
C THR A 97 22.01 41.73 28.16
N ASP A 98 23.05 42.30 27.57
CA ASP A 98 23.73 43.52 28.02
C ASP A 98 24.94 43.84 27.12
#